data_AF-F0ZJU8-F1
#
_entry.id   AF-F0ZJU8-F1
#
_cell.length_a   1.000
_cell.length_b   1.000
_cell.length_c   1.000
_cell.angle_alpha   90.00
_cell.angle_beta   90.00
_cell.angle_gamma   90.00
#
_symmetry.space_group_name_H-M   'P 1'
#
loop_
_entity.id
_entity.type
_entity.pdbx_description
1 polymer ?
#
loop_
_entity_poly.entity_id
_entity_poly.type
_entity_poly.pdbx_seq_one_letter_code
_entity_poly.pdbx_strand_id
1 'polypeptide(L)'
;MTITDFFVPAIAFTKVSDITKAYFKSPGNPPASQLAYLQNPPLVNNAPSLYNYVYAEIILNSVLNFSTTDAYGAGPLITSLGTLQSNIYTTISGFFPVLLANLPNCFNTAVVATAKYDTIKSNLNAQRTLLTNLKTQCSTLINSINTTKNALPVNQPNTASYNAVVTCYTNVVAGINIASTQIDAASSLIGTIGTNLDTLSVTASYYLDDLCSDAEYMDSVNNTCSNICYSINSILGCLNEFGKTKAL
;
A
#
# COMPACT_ATOMS: atom_id res chain seq x y z
N MET A 1 21.37 -15.27 17.15
CA MET A 1 20.06 -14.69 16.80
C MET A 1 19.71 -15.20 15.42
N THR A 2 18.61 -15.92 15.27
CA THR A 2 18.21 -16.55 14.00
C THR A 2 17.36 -15.59 13.18
N ILE A 3 17.41 -15.66 11.84
CA ILE A 3 16.60 -14.81 10.93
C ILE A 3 15.10 -14.88 11.27
N THR A 4 14.64 -16.01 11.82
CA THR A 4 13.27 -16.21 12.30
C THR A 4 12.88 -15.32 13.49
N ASP A 5 13.84 -14.83 14.27
CA ASP A 5 13.58 -13.96 15.42
C ASP A 5 13.25 -12.51 15.01
N PHE A 6 13.45 -12.14 13.73
CA PHE A 6 13.15 -10.80 13.20
C PHE A 6 11.74 -10.67 12.60
N PHE A 7 11.01 -11.79 12.39
CA PHE A 7 9.70 -11.78 11.74
C PHE A 7 8.56 -11.87 12.78
N VAL A 8 7.74 -10.82 12.81
CA VAL A 8 6.51 -10.69 13.60
C VAL A 8 5.52 -11.84 13.28
N PRO A 9 4.66 -12.27 14.24
CA PRO A 9 3.88 -13.51 14.16
C PRO A 9 2.92 -13.58 12.97
N ALA A 10 2.54 -14.82 12.62
CA ALA A 10 1.60 -15.19 11.58
C ALA A 10 0.48 -14.16 11.32
N ILE A 11 0.41 -13.68 10.09
CA ILE A 11 -0.63 -12.75 9.62
C ILE A 11 -1.99 -13.42 9.76
N ALA A 12 -2.81 -12.95 10.71
CA ALA A 12 -4.22 -13.28 10.77
C ALA A 12 -4.96 -12.47 9.70
N PHE A 13 -5.49 -13.15 8.68
CA PHE A 13 -6.31 -12.53 7.65
C PHE A 13 -7.73 -12.30 8.16
N THR A 14 -8.21 -11.06 8.17
CA THR A 14 -9.61 -10.73 8.47
C THR A 14 -10.34 -10.54 7.15
N LYS A 15 -11.50 -11.20 6.96
CA LYS A 15 -12.28 -11.01 5.73
C LYS A 15 -12.82 -9.58 5.69
N VAL A 16 -12.84 -8.97 4.51
CA VAL A 16 -13.45 -7.65 4.26
C VAL A 16 -14.87 -7.60 4.86
N SER A 17 -15.64 -8.68 4.66
CA SER A 17 -17.00 -8.83 5.20
C SER A 17 -17.11 -8.73 6.73
N ASP A 18 -16.08 -9.12 7.47
CA ASP A 18 -16.08 -9.11 8.94
C ASP A 18 -15.76 -7.72 9.47
N ILE A 19 -14.91 -6.95 8.76
CA ILE A 19 -14.65 -5.53 9.01
C ILE A 19 -15.90 -4.70 8.68
N THR A 20 -16.55 -4.96 7.54
CA THR A 20 -17.82 -4.31 7.18
C THR A 20 -18.90 -4.61 8.20
N LYS A 21 -19.00 -5.85 8.70
CA LYS A 21 -19.95 -6.19 9.77
C LYS A 21 -19.61 -5.52 11.11
N ALA A 22 -18.35 -5.47 11.52
CA ALA A 22 -17.95 -4.92 12.81
C ALA A 22 -18.11 -3.38 12.88
N TYR A 23 -17.81 -2.66 11.80
CA TYR A 23 -17.92 -1.19 11.78
C TYR A 23 -19.31 -0.69 11.42
N PHE A 24 -20.07 -1.40 10.57
CA PHE A 24 -21.42 -0.97 10.14
C PHE A 24 -22.57 -1.63 10.92
N LYS A 25 -22.30 -2.60 11.80
CA LYS A 25 -23.28 -3.11 12.79
C LYS A 25 -22.89 -2.81 14.22
N SER A 26 -22.51 -1.57 14.55
CA SER A 26 -22.79 -1.12 15.91
C SER A 26 -24.32 -0.93 16.00
N PRO A 27 -25.04 -1.74 16.81
CA PRO A 27 -26.49 -1.62 16.94
C PRO A 27 -26.80 -0.34 17.73
N GLY A 28 -26.85 0.79 17.03
CA GLY A 28 -26.98 2.09 17.68
C GLY A 28 -27.56 3.23 16.85
N ASN A 29 -27.66 3.12 15.51
CA ASN A 29 -28.54 3.90 14.61
C ASN A 29 -27.99 3.86 13.17
N PRO A 30 -28.49 3.01 12.24
CA PRO A 30 -28.34 3.34 10.82
C PRO A 30 -29.08 4.68 10.59
N PRO A 31 -28.50 5.68 9.89
CA PRO A 31 -29.17 6.95 9.65
C PRO A 31 -30.53 6.70 8.95
N ALA A 32 -31.56 7.44 9.35
CA ALA A 32 -32.94 7.25 8.88
C ALA A 32 -33.15 7.41 7.35
N SER A 33 -32.11 7.79 6.59
CA SER A 33 -32.11 7.84 5.12
C SER A 33 -30.69 7.71 4.54
N GLN A 34 -30.57 7.27 3.27
CA GLN A 34 -29.28 7.22 2.54
C GLN A 34 -28.59 8.60 2.46
N LEU A 35 -29.35 9.70 2.39
CA LEU A 35 -28.80 11.06 2.41
C LEU A 35 -28.10 11.36 3.74
N ALA A 36 -28.70 10.98 4.87
CA ALA A 36 -28.10 11.20 6.19
C ALA A 36 -26.79 10.41 6.39
N TYR A 37 -26.66 9.26 5.73
CA TYR A 37 -25.42 8.47 5.67
C TYR A 37 -24.33 9.18 4.83
N LEU A 38 -24.69 9.71 3.66
CA LEU A 38 -23.77 10.48 2.81
C LEU A 38 -23.35 11.84 3.40
N GLN A 39 -24.18 12.41 4.29
CA GLN A 39 -23.90 13.67 4.98
C GLN A 39 -23.00 13.48 6.21
N ASN A 40 -23.02 12.30 6.84
CA ASN A 40 -22.20 11.98 8.00
C ASN A 40 -21.40 10.69 7.77
N PRO A 41 -20.58 10.60 6.71
CA PRO A 41 -19.74 9.44 6.51
C PRO A 41 -18.76 9.33 7.68
N PRO A 42 -18.58 8.15 8.30
CA PRO A 42 -17.67 8.01 9.44
C PRO A 42 -16.27 8.50 9.08
N LEU A 43 -15.66 9.35 9.92
CA LEU A 43 -14.38 9.99 9.64
C LEU A 43 -13.23 8.97 9.51
N VAL A 44 -12.32 9.23 8.57
CA VAL A 44 -11.16 8.39 8.19
C VAL A 44 -9.97 8.55 9.15
N ASN A 45 -10.16 9.21 10.30
CA ASN A 45 -9.05 9.49 11.19
C ASN A 45 -8.68 8.21 11.97
N ASN A 46 -7.55 7.60 11.59
CA ASN A 46 -6.91 6.40 12.16
C ASN A 46 -7.27 5.03 11.57
N ALA A 47 -7.86 4.95 10.38
CA ALA A 47 -8.16 3.65 9.77
C ALA A 47 -6.98 3.08 8.95
N PRO A 48 -6.70 1.77 9.00
CA PRO A 48 -5.63 1.15 8.22
C PRO A 48 -5.86 1.29 6.69
N SER A 49 -4.80 1.35 5.88
CA SER A 49 -4.91 1.85 4.49
C SER A 49 -5.80 1.06 3.53
N LEU A 50 -6.04 -0.22 3.78
CA LEU A 50 -7.01 -0.98 3.00
C LEU A 50 -8.45 -0.77 3.50
N TYR A 51 -8.65 -0.36 4.76
CA TYR A 51 -9.93 0.20 5.23
C TYR A 51 -10.31 1.43 4.39
N ASN A 52 -9.33 2.21 3.92
CA ASN A 52 -9.61 3.39 3.09
C ASN A 52 -10.11 3.05 1.68
N TYR A 53 -9.66 1.94 1.07
CA TYR A 53 -10.17 1.46 -0.22
C TYR A 53 -11.58 0.86 -0.10
N VAL A 54 -11.77 -0.02 0.89
CA VAL A 54 -13.09 -0.61 1.15
C VAL A 54 -14.10 0.47 1.54
N TYR A 55 -13.68 1.44 2.34
CA TYR A 55 -14.48 2.61 2.69
C TYR A 55 -14.80 3.48 1.47
N ALA A 56 -13.81 3.73 0.61
CA ALA A 56 -14.01 4.44 -0.65
C ALA A 56 -15.05 3.73 -1.54
N GLU A 57 -14.96 2.41 -1.67
CA GLU A 57 -15.90 1.60 -2.44
C GLU A 57 -17.31 1.67 -1.84
N ILE A 58 -17.45 1.58 -0.52
CA ILE A 58 -18.75 1.69 0.16
C ILE A 58 -19.37 3.07 -0.07
N ILE A 59 -18.58 4.14 0.04
CA ILE A 59 -19.04 5.50 -0.25
C ILE A 59 -19.47 5.63 -1.71
N LEU A 60 -18.66 5.17 -2.66
CA LEU A 60 -19.00 5.25 -4.08
C LEU A 60 -20.26 4.45 -4.41
N ASN A 61 -20.41 3.24 -3.84
CA ASN A 61 -21.65 2.46 -3.97
C ASN A 61 -22.85 3.18 -3.34
N SER A 62 -22.65 3.91 -2.25
CA SER A 62 -23.71 4.71 -1.63
C SER A 62 -24.11 5.90 -2.50
N VAL A 63 -23.15 6.56 -3.16
CA VAL A 63 -23.39 7.62 -4.15
C VAL A 63 -24.11 7.05 -5.38
N LEU A 64 -23.69 5.88 -5.87
CA LEU A 64 -24.36 5.19 -6.98
C LEU A 64 -25.81 4.88 -6.63
N ASN A 65 -26.06 4.28 -5.46
CA ASN A 65 -27.41 3.92 -5.01
C ASN A 65 -28.29 5.13 -4.70
N PHE A 66 -27.70 6.31 -4.51
CA PHE A 66 -28.43 7.56 -4.31
C PHE A 66 -29.12 8.07 -5.59
N SER A 67 -28.77 7.52 -6.75
CA SER A 67 -29.43 7.80 -8.04
C SER A 67 -29.67 6.53 -8.84
N THR A 68 -30.88 6.35 -9.37
CA THR A 68 -31.23 5.18 -10.20
C THR A 68 -30.55 5.16 -11.57
N THR A 69 -29.81 6.21 -11.95
CA THR A 69 -29.25 6.40 -13.31
C THR A 69 -27.75 6.76 -13.31
N ASP A 70 -27.04 6.54 -12.20
CA ASP A 70 -25.65 6.97 -12.01
C ASP A 70 -25.43 8.47 -12.30
N ALA A 71 -26.40 9.31 -11.89
CA ALA A 71 -26.39 10.75 -12.17
C ALA A 71 -25.17 11.51 -11.59
N TYR A 72 -24.40 10.87 -10.71
CA TYR A 72 -23.19 11.44 -10.10
C TYR A 72 -21.89 10.84 -10.65
N GLY A 73 -21.95 9.86 -11.57
CA GLY A 73 -20.78 9.26 -12.21
C GLY A 73 -19.95 8.35 -11.30
N ALA A 74 -20.56 7.73 -10.29
CA ALA A 74 -19.88 6.84 -9.36
C ALA A 74 -19.57 5.47 -9.96
N GLY A 75 -20.35 4.99 -10.93
CA GLY A 75 -20.21 3.65 -11.53
C GLY A 75 -18.81 3.37 -12.12
N PRO A 76 -18.28 4.21 -13.04
CA PRO A 76 -16.93 4.05 -13.57
C PRO A 76 -15.83 4.16 -12.51
N LEU A 77 -16.06 4.95 -11.45
CA LEU A 77 -15.12 5.13 -10.35
C LEU A 77 -15.02 3.87 -9.48
N ILE A 78 -16.14 3.17 -9.23
CA ILE A 78 -16.17 1.88 -8.53
C ILE A 78 -15.34 0.84 -9.29
N THR A 79 -15.54 0.73 -10.61
CA THR A 79 -14.80 -0.21 -11.46
C THR A 79 -13.28 0.06 -11.42
N SER A 80 -12.91 1.34 -11.48
CA SER A 80 -11.50 1.77 -11.42
C SER A 80 -10.87 1.50 -10.05
N LEU A 81 -11.63 1.72 -8.97
CA LEU A 81 -11.22 1.44 -7.59
C LEU A 81 -11.02 -0.07 -7.36
N GLY A 82 -11.95 -0.90 -7.82
CA GLY A 82 -11.83 -2.36 -7.73
C GLY A 82 -10.63 -2.91 -8.52
N THR A 83 -10.36 -2.33 -9.70
CA THR A 83 -9.15 -2.66 -10.49
C THR A 83 -7.87 -2.31 -9.71
N LEU A 84 -7.81 -1.10 -9.14
CA LEU A 84 -6.67 -0.66 -8.34
C LEU A 84 -6.45 -1.55 -7.11
N GLN A 85 -7.52 -1.90 -6.40
CA GLN A 85 -7.44 -2.81 -5.25
C GLN A 85 -6.89 -4.19 -5.64
N SER A 86 -7.37 -4.76 -6.75
CA SER A 86 -6.87 -6.04 -7.27
C SER A 86 -5.38 -5.98 -7.65
N ASN A 87 -4.96 -4.88 -8.31
CA ASN A 87 -3.56 -4.66 -8.67
C ASN A 87 -2.66 -4.52 -7.44
N ILE A 88 -3.10 -3.79 -6.41
CA ILE A 88 -2.40 -3.67 -5.13
C ILE A 88 -2.24 -5.04 -4.48
N TYR A 89 -3.32 -5.81 -4.37
CA TYR A 89 -3.31 -7.14 -3.76
C TYR A 89 -2.35 -8.09 -4.49
N THR A 90 -2.46 -8.16 -5.82
CA THR A 90 -1.62 -9.02 -6.66
C THR A 90 -0.14 -8.64 -6.55
N THR A 91 0.16 -7.34 -6.55
CA THR A 91 1.54 -6.86 -6.42
C THR A 91 2.12 -7.20 -5.05
N ILE A 92 1.37 -6.94 -3.97
CA ILE A 92 1.85 -7.14 -2.60
C ILE A 92 1.98 -8.62 -2.25
N SER A 93 1.04 -9.47 -2.71
CA SER A 93 1.12 -10.91 -2.53
C SER A 93 2.29 -11.55 -3.29
N GLY A 94 2.68 -11.01 -4.45
CA GLY A 94 3.89 -11.41 -5.17
C GLY A 94 5.19 -10.82 -4.58
N PHE A 95 5.11 -9.66 -3.94
CA PHE A 95 6.25 -8.93 -3.41
C PHE A 95 6.91 -9.62 -2.20
N PHE A 96 6.12 -10.01 -1.20
CA PHE A 96 6.66 -10.57 0.05
C PHE A 96 7.48 -11.85 -0.13
N PRO A 97 7.04 -12.84 -0.93
CA PRO A 97 7.85 -14.03 -1.19
C PRO A 97 9.19 -13.71 -1.84
N VAL A 98 9.22 -12.76 -2.79
CA VAL A 98 10.45 -12.33 -3.46
C VAL A 98 11.40 -11.65 -2.47
N LEU A 99 10.88 -10.77 -1.60
CA LEU A 99 11.69 -10.10 -0.58
C LEU A 99 12.31 -11.10 0.40
N LEU A 100 11.51 -12.05 0.90
CA LEU A 100 11.95 -13.06 1.86
C LEU A 100 12.94 -14.06 1.24
N ALA A 101 12.75 -14.46 -0.02
CA ALA A 101 13.65 -15.39 -0.70
C ALA A 101 15.06 -14.83 -0.94
N ASN A 102 15.18 -13.50 -1.13
CA ASN A 102 16.48 -12.86 -1.35
C ASN A 102 17.25 -12.61 -0.04
N LEU A 103 16.57 -12.56 1.11
CA LEU A 103 17.20 -12.21 2.38
C LEU A 103 18.36 -13.13 2.78
N PRO A 104 18.22 -14.47 2.80
CA PRO A 104 19.32 -15.36 3.16
C PRO A 104 20.58 -15.15 2.31
N ASN A 105 20.43 -14.76 1.04
CA ASN A 105 21.54 -14.50 0.14
C ASN A 105 22.28 -13.18 0.46
N CYS A 106 21.61 -12.19 1.05
CA CYS A 106 22.26 -10.98 1.56
C CYS A 106 23.25 -11.31 2.70
N PHE A 107 22.86 -12.22 3.61
CA PHE A 107 23.62 -12.55 4.82
C PHE A 107 24.63 -13.69 4.64
N ASN A 108 24.65 -14.37 3.49
CA ASN A 108 25.61 -15.45 3.26
C ASN A 108 27.02 -14.89 3.02
N THR A 109 27.84 -14.87 4.06
CA THR A 109 29.24 -14.40 4.04
C THR A 109 30.23 -15.47 3.57
N ALA A 110 29.81 -16.74 3.47
CA ALA A 110 30.68 -17.83 3.02
C ALA A 110 31.02 -17.76 1.51
N VAL A 111 30.30 -16.92 0.76
CA VAL A 111 30.56 -16.64 -0.66
C VAL A 111 30.67 -15.13 -0.85
N VAL A 112 31.88 -14.61 -0.99
CA VAL A 112 32.12 -13.20 -1.33
C VAL A 112 32.02 -13.04 -2.85
N ALA A 113 30.87 -12.59 -3.34
CA ALA A 113 30.62 -12.38 -4.75
C ALA A 113 29.75 -11.14 -4.96
N THR A 114 30.27 -10.14 -5.67
CA THR A 114 29.57 -8.88 -6.00
C THR A 114 28.28 -9.12 -6.78
N ALA A 115 28.31 -10.06 -7.74
CA ALA A 115 27.18 -10.41 -8.60
C ALA A 115 25.91 -10.85 -7.86
N LYS A 116 26.02 -11.33 -6.62
CA LYS A 116 24.84 -11.70 -5.81
C LYS A 116 24.06 -10.44 -5.39
N TYR A 117 24.75 -9.37 -5.01
CA TYR A 117 24.12 -8.11 -4.61
C TYR A 117 23.45 -7.42 -5.82
N ASP A 118 24.08 -7.47 -6.99
CA ASP A 118 23.50 -6.96 -8.25
C ASP A 118 22.21 -7.69 -8.62
N THR A 119 22.19 -9.02 -8.47
CA THR A 119 21.00 -9.85 -8.73
C THR A 119 19.86 -9.46 -7.79
N ILE A 120 20.14 -9.33 -6.49
CA ILE A 120 19.14 -8.94 -5.49
C ILE A 120 18.63 -7.52 -5.79
N LYS A 121 19.53 -6.58 -6.12
CA LYS A 121 19.17 -5.21 -6.47
C LYS A 121 18.28 -5.14 -7.71
N SER A 122 18.59 -5.93 -8.74
CA SER A 122 17.78 -6.03 -9.95
C SER A 122 16.35 -6.50 -9.63
N ASN A 123 16.23 -7.57 -8.84
CA ASN A 123 14.94 -8.11 -8.41
C ASN A 123 14.12 -7.06 -7.62
N LEU A 124 14.77 -6.34 -6.69
CA LEU A 124 14.11 -5.29 -5.90
C LEU A 124 13.70 -4.08 -6.74
N ASN A 125 14.51 -3.69 -7.72
CA ASN A 125 14.17 -2.61 -8.65
C ASN A 125 12.94 -2.94 -9.50
N ALA A 126 12.79 -4.20 -9.94
CA ALA A 126 11.58 -4.63 -10.63
C ALA A 126 10.34 -4.43 -9.74
N GLN A 127 10.43 -4.76 -8.46
CA GLN A 127 9.34 -4.54 -7.51
C GLN A 127 9.07 -3.05 -7.26
N ARG A 128 10.12 -2.24 -7.16
CA ARG A 128 10.00 -0.78 -7.02
C ARG A 128 9.25 -0.16 -8.20
N THR A 129 9.49 -0.64 -9.41
CA THR A 129 8.74 -0.21 -10.61
C THR A 129 7.26 -0.57 -10.49
N LEU A 130 6.92 -1.76 -10.00
CA LEU A 130 5.52 -2.14 -9.77
C LEU A 130 4.84 -1.23 -8.76
N LEU A 131 5.48 -0.92 -7.62
CA LEU A 131 4.95 0.03 -6.64
C LEU A 131 4.78 1.45 -7.22
N THR A 132 5.74 1.89 -8.02
CA THR A 132 5.65 3.20 -8.71
C THR A 132 4.47 3.24 -9.68
N ASN A 133 4.20 2.15 -10.40
CA ASN A 133 3.02 2.03 -11.26
C ASN A 133 1.73 2.09 -10.46
N LEU A 134 1.66 1.43 -9.30
CA LEU A 134 0.49 1.51 -8.41
C LEU A 134 0.25 2.94 -7.92
N LYS A 135 1.31 3.67 -7.54
CA LYS A 135 1.21 5.09 -7.17
C LYS A 135 0.61 5.93 -8.30
N THR A 136 1.06 5.72 -9.54
CA THR A 136 0.51 6.40 -10.73
C THR A 136 -0.96 6.07 -10.93
N GLN A 137 -1.38 4.82 -10.71
CA GLN A 137 -2.80 4.43 -10.78
C GLN A 137 -3.62 5.13 -9.69
N CYS A 138 -3.11 5.25 -8.46
CA CYS A 138 -3.75 6.04 -7.40
C CYS A 138 -3.95 7.50 -7.83
N SER A 139 -2.91 8.16 -8.33
CA SER A 139 -3.00 9.55 -8.81
C SER A 139 -3.98 9.71 -9.96
N THR A 140 -4.01 8.76 -10.89
CA THR A 140 -4.96 8.75 -12.02
C THR A 140 -6.41 8.65 -11.53
N LEU A 141 -6.68 7.77 -10.57
CA LEU A 141 -8.00 7.63 -9.98
C LEU A 141 -8.41 8.87 -9.18
N ILE A 142 -7.51 9.46 -8.39
CA ILE A 142 -7.75 10.72 -7.68
C ILE A 142 -8.13 11.83 -8.65
N ASN A 143 -7.41 11.97 -9.76
CA ASN A 143 -7.71 12.96 -10.79
C ASN A 143 -9.08 12.70 -11.45
N SER A 144 -9.42 11.43 -11.69
CA SER A 144 -10.73 11.03 -12.25
C SER A 144 -11.88 11.35 -11.30
N ILE A 145 -11.71 11.08 -9.99
CA ILE A 145 -12.70 11.43 -8.96
C ILE A 145 -12.84 12.94 -8.86
N ASN A 146 -11.75 13.69 -8.81
CA ASN A 146 -11.81 15.15 -8.75
C ASN A 146 -12.46 15.75 -10.00
N THR A 147 -12.19 15.19 -11.19
CA THR A 147 -12.84 15.62 -12.43
C THR A 147 -14.35 15.36 -12.36
N THR A 148 -14.76 14.16 -11.95
CA THR A 148 -16.17 13.79 -11.78
C THR A 148 -16.85 14.69 -10.76
N LYS A 149 -16.23 14.90 -9.60
CA LYS A 149 -16.68 15.80 -8.53
C LYS A 149 -16.89 17.22 -9.03
N ASN A 150 -15.93 17.76 -9.78
CA ASN A 150 -15.98 19.15 -10.26
C ASN A 150 -16.95 19.33 -11.44
N ALA A 151 -17.31 18.24 -12.13
CA ALA A 151 -18.31 18.24 -13.20
C ALA A 151 -19.75 18.05 -12.68
N LEU A 152 -19.94 17.81 -11.37
CA LEU A 152 -21.27 17.60 -10.81
C LEU A 152 -22.15 18.83 -11.01
N PRO A 153 -23.39 18.66 -11.49
CA PRO A 153 -24.33 19.76 -11.65
C PRO A 153 -24.70 20.34 -10.27
N VAL A 154 -24.37 21.62 -10.08
CA VAL A 154 -24.63 22.33 -8.83
C VAL A 154 -26.14 22.33 -8.56
N ASN A 155 -26.52 22.01 -7.31
CA ASN A 155 -27.90 21.96 -6.83
C ASN A 155 -28.81 20.89 -7.44
N GLN A 156 -28.29 19.86 -8.11
CA GLN A 156 -29.12 18.75 -8.57
C GLN A 156 -28.99 17.52 -7.66
N PRO A 157 -30.12 16.92 -7.22
CA PRO A 157 -31.49 17.43 -7.28
C PRO A 157 -31.75 18.59 -6.30
N ASN A 158 -30.88 18.78 -5.31
CA ASN A 158 -30.88 19.93 -4.40
C ASN A 158 -29.45 20.17 -3.84
N THR A 159 -29.25 21.33 -3.21
CA THR A 159 -27.95 21.73 -2.62
C THR A 159 -27.44 20.75 -1.57
N ALA A 160 -28.32 20.18 -0.75
CA ALA A 160 -27.94 19.25 0.32
C ALA A 160 -27.37 17.94 -0.24
N SER A 161 -27.98 17.42 -1.32
CA SER A 161 -27.53 16.23 -2.04
C SER A 161 -26.18 16.46 -2.70
N TYR A 162 -26.04 17.59 -3.41
CA TYR A 162 -24.77 17.99 -4.02
C TYR A 162 -23.63 18.06 -2.98
N ASN A 163 -23.85 18.76 -1.86
CA ASN A 163 -22.84 18.90 -0.81
C ASN A 163 -22.46 17.54 -0.19
N ALA A 164 -23.42 16.64 -0.02
CA ALA A 164 -23.17 15.30 0.49
C ALA A 164 -22.29 14.48 -0.48
N VAL A 165 -22.59 14.48 -1.78
CA VAL A 165 -21.81 13.77 -2.80
C VAL A 165 -20.39 14.35 -2.93
N VAL A 166 -20.24 15.69 -2.90
CA VAL A 166 -18.92 16.34 -2.93
C VAL A 166 -18.07 15.98 -1.72
N THR A 167 -18.68 15.93 -0.53
CA THR A 167 -18.02 15.49 0.71
C THR A 167 -17.57 14.04 0.59
N CYS A 168 -18.44 13.18 0.06
CA CYS A 168 -18.13 11.77 -0.21
C CYS A 168 -16.92 11.61 -1.14
N TYR A 169 -16.89 12.31 -2.29
CA TYR A 169 -15.73 12.27 -3.19
C TYR A 169 -14.44 12.81 -2.56
N THR A 170 -14.55 13.81 -1.68
CA THR A 170 -13.39 14.31 -0.92
C THR A 170 -12.84 13.25 0.02
N ASN A 171 -13.69 12.51 0.70
CA ASN A 171 -13.28 11.42 1.59
C ASN A 171 -12.69 10.23 0.83
N VAL A 172 -13.26 9.87 -0.33
CA VAL A 172 -12.71 8.85 -1.23
C VAL A 172 -11.28 9.24 -1.66
N VAL A 173 -11.08 10.49 -2.10
CA VAL A 173 -9.75 11.01 -2.49
C VAL A 173 -8.78 10.96 -1.31
N ALA A 174 -9.19 11.38 -0.11
CA ALA A 174 -8.37 11.32 1.09
C ALA A 174 -7.93 9.86 1.38
N GLY A 175 -8.85 8.91 1.27
CA GLY A 175 -8.56 7.49 1.45
C GLY A 175 -7.53 6.95 0.47
N ILE A 176 -7.68 7.27 -0.83
CA ILE A 176 -6.73 6.84 -1.87
C ILE A 176 -5.36 7.53 -1.70
N ASN A 177 -5.32 8.78 -1.26
CA ASN A 177 -4.07 9.50 -0.97
C ASN A 177 -3.26 8.83 0.15
N ILE A 178 -3.91 8.38 1.23
CA ILE A 178 -3.24 7.66 2.31
C ILE A 178 -2.57 6.38 1.78
N ALA A 179 -3.29 5.61 0.97
CA ALA A 179 -2.72 4.41 0.36
C ALA A 179 -1.56 4.72 -0.60
N SER A 180 -1.73 5.74 -1.45
CA SER A 180 -0.67 6.23 -2.34
C SER A 180 0.59 6.62 -1.57
N THR A 181 0.44 7.22 -0.39
CA THR A 181 1.55 7.64 0.48
C THR A 181 2.30 6.43 1.05
N GLN A 182 1.58 5.38 1.45
CA GLN A 182 2.21 4.16 1.94
C GLN A 182 2.93 3.36 0.85
N ILE A 183 2.35 3.30 -0.35
CA ILE A 183 2.99 2.70 -1.52
C ILE A 183 4.30 3.44 -1.85
N ASP A 184 4.28 4.78 -1.77
CA ASP A 184 5.47 5.61 -2.00
C ASP A 184 6.53 5.42 -0.92
N ALA A 185 6.13 5.33 0.35
CA ALA A 185 7.03 5.03 1.45
C ALA A 185 7.73 3.67 1.27
N ALA A 186 6.96 2.64 0.89
CA ALA A 186 7.53 1.32 0.59
C ALA A 186 8.50 1.36 -0.61
N SER A 187 8.13 2.07 -1.68
CA SER A 187 9.00 2.27 -2.86
C SER A 187 10.32 2.98 -2.50
N SER A 188 10.26 3.98 -1.62
CA SER A 188 11.42 4.70 -1.12
C SER A 188 12.36 3.79 -0.31
N LEU A 189 11.79 2.99 0.60
CA LEU A 189 12.56 2.03 1.41
C LEU A 189 13.23 0.95 0.55
N ILE A 190 12.60 0.50 -0.54
CA ILE A 190 13.26 -0.38 -1.51
C ILE A 190 14.45 0.31 -2.17
N GLY A 191 14.32 1.61 -2.48
CA GLY A 191 15.43 2.44 -2.94
C GLY A 191 16.60 2.46 -1.95
N THR A 192 16.32 2.61 -0.65
CA THR A 192 17.32 2.54 0.43
C THR A 192 18.02 1.18 0.48
N ILE A 193 17.27 0.08 0.35
CA ILE A 193 17.86 -1.26 0.25
C ILE A 193 18.79 -1.36 -0.97
N GLY A 194 18.38 -0.81 -2.12
CA GLY A 194 19.20 -0.73 -3.32
C GLY A 194 20.56 -0.05 -3.08
N THR A 195 20.56 1.09 -2.38
CA THR A 195 21.80 1.80 -2.00
C THR A 195 22.66 0.98 -1.04
N ASN A 196 22.06 0.28 -0.08
CA ASN A 196 22.78 -0.60 0.83
C ASN A 196 23.43 -1.79 0.10
N LEU A 197 22.77 -2.33 -0.93
CA LEU A 197 23.34 -3.38 -1.77
C LEU A 197 24.52 -2.88 -2.60
N ASP A 198 24.50 -1.63 -3.04
CA ASP A 198 25.66 -1.01 -3.70
C ASP A 198 26.86 -0.91 -2.75
N THR A 199 26.63 -0.49 -1.51
CA THR A 199 27.67 -0.48 -0.46
C THR A 199 28.26 -1.87 -0.23
N LEU A 200 27.40 -2.90 -0.10
CA LEU A 200 27.87 -4.28 0.08
C LEU A 200 28.69 -4.78 -1.13
N SER A 201 28.28 -4.42 -2.35
CA SER A 201 29.04 -4.75 -3.57
C SER A 201 30.43 -4.12 -3.55
N VAL A 202 30.55 -2.84 -3.18
CA VAL A 202 31.84 -2.15 -3.05
C VAL A 202 32.71 -2.77 -1.96
N THR A 203 32.16 -3.01 -0.76
CA THR A 203 32.90 -3.64 0.35
C THR A 203 33.41 -5.03 -0.04
N ALA A 204 32.60 -5.83 -0.75
CA ALA A 204 33.00 -7.14 -1.25
C ALA A 204 34.14 -7.05 -2.27
N SER A 205 34.13 -6.06 -3.18
CA SER A 205 35.25 -5.82 -4.10
C SER A 205 36.53 -5.47 -3.35
N TYR A 206 36.47 -4.56 -2.37
CA TYR A 206 37.65 -4.21 -1.57
C TYR A 206 38.22 -5.39 -0.80
N TYR A 207 37.35 -6.25 -0.26
CA TYR A 207 37.79 -7.47 0.40
C TYR A 207 38.45 -8.46 -0.56
N LEU A 208 37.88 -8.67 -1.75
CA LEU A 208 38.47 -9.53 -2.78
C LEU A 208 39.80 -9.01 -3.33
N ASP A 209 40.01 -7.69 -3.30
CA ASP A 209 41.25 -7.03 -3.69
C ASP A 209 42.27 -6.91 -2.54
N ASP A 210 42.03 -7.57 -1.40
CA ASP A 210 42.85 -7.51 -0.17
C ASP A 210 43.05 -6.08 0.39
N LEU A 211 42.14 -5.16 0.07
CA LEU A 211 42.15 -3.75 0.53
C LEU A 211 41.41 -3.54 1.86
N CYS A 212 40.85 -4.62 2.42
CA CYS A 212 40.00 -4.60 3.61
C CYS A 212 40.23 -5.91 4.41
N SER A 213 40.34 -5.82 5.73
CA SER A 213 40.50 -6.99 6.60
C SER A 213 39.19 -7.78 6.77
N ASP A 214 39.29 -9.04 7.23
CA ASP A 214 38.13 -9.84 7.62
C ASP A 214 37.23 -9.09 8.63
N ALA A 215 37.82 -8.44 9.63
CA ALA A 215 37.08 -7.72 10.66
C ALA A 215 36.29 -6.55 10.07
N GLU A 216 36.94 -5.72 9.23
CA GLU A 216 36.30 -4.57 8.58
C GLU A 216 35.21 -5.00 7.59
N TYR A 217 35.46 -6.07 6.83
CA TYR A 217 34.46 -6.64 5.92
C TYR A 217 33.23 -7.15 6.69
N MET A 218 33.45 -7.94 7.74
CA MET A 218 32.35 -8.51 8.54
C MET A 218 31.56 -7.43 9.29
N ASP A 219 32.22 -6.39 9.82
CA ASP A 219 31.54 -5.27 10.48
C ASP A 219 30.68 -4.46 9.48
N SER A 220 31.22 -4.17 8.30
CA SER A 220 30.50 -3.47 7.24
C SER A 220 29.30 -4.27 6.73
N VAL A 221 29.48 -5.58 6.53
CA VAL A 221 28.41 -6.50 6.14
C VAL A 221 27.33 -6.53 7.21
N ASN A 222 27.69 -6.73 8.48
CA ASN A 222 26.75 -6.80 9.60
C ASN A 222 25.91 -5.52 9.75
N ASN A 223 26.56 -4.35 9.68
CA ASN A 223 25.88 -3.06 9.81
C ASN A 223 24.91 -2.84 8.63
N THR A 224 25.36 -3.07 7.41
CA THR A 224 24.54 -2.84 6.21
C THR A 224 23.37 -3.82 6.14
N CYS A 225 23.61 -5.09 6.46
CA CYS A 225 22.58 -6.12 6.59
C CYS A 225 21.52 -5.77 7.65
N SER A 226 21.93 -5.17 8.78
CA SER A 226 20.99 -4.68 9.79
C SER A 226 20.09 -3.57 9.25
N ASN A 227 20.65 -2.61 8.50
CA ASN A 227 19.87 -1.55 7.84
C ASN A 227 18.89 -2.10 6.79
N ILE A 228 19.27 -3.15 6.07
CA ILE A 228 18.38 -3.87 5.16
C ILE A 228 17.22 -4.50 5.95
N CYS A 229 17.48 -5.19 7.06
CA CYS A 229 16.43 -5.74 7.93
C CYS A 229 15.45 -4.66 8.42
N TYR A 230 15.93 -3.52 8.90
CA TYR A 230 15.08 -2.42 9.34
C TYR A 230 14.19 -1.86 8.22
N SER A 231 14.76 -1.73 7.03
CA SER A 231 14.02 -1.28 5.84
C SER A 231 12.91 -2.29 5.47
N ILE A 232 13.22 -3.58 5.53
CA ILE A 232 12.26 -4.66 5.25
C ILE A 232 11.13 -4.68 6.27
N ASN A 233 11.44 -4.57 7.56
CA ASN A 233 10.43 -4.48 8.61
C ASN A 233 9.53 -3.25 8.44
N SER A 234 10.11 -2.13 8.00
CA SER A 234 9.35 -0.92 7.70
C SER A 234 8.45 -1.09 6.47
N ILE A 235 8.94 -1.75 5.41
CA ILE A 235 8.13 -2.10 4.22
C ILE A 235 6.98 -3.03 4.61
N LEU A 236 7.26 -4.06 5.43
CA LEU A 236 6.25 -4.91 6.02
C LEU A 236 5.23 -4.07 6.78
N GLY A 237 5.66 -3.14 7.63
CA GLY A 237 4.74 -2.21 8.32
C GLY A 237 3.86 -1.39 7.35
N CYS A 238 4.43 -0.87 6.26
CA CYS A 238 3.69 -0.12 5.25
C CYS A 238 2.70 -0.99 4.45
N LEU A 239 3.08 -2.24 4.14
CA LEU A 239 2.35 -3.08 3.19
C LEU A 239 1.46 -4.16 3.84
N ASN A 240 1.73 -4.53 5.10
CA ASN A 240 0.97 -5.53 5.87
C ASN A 240 -0.51 -5.15 5.97
N GLU A 241 -0.83 -3.85 5.99
CA GLU A 241 -2.22 -3.38 6.00
C GLU A 241 -2.99 -3.72 4.72
N PHE A 242 -2.31 -3.99 3.60
CA PHE A 242 -2.95 -4.45 2.36
C PHE A 242 -3.05 -5.98 2.26
N GLY A 243 -2.17 -6.72 2.94
CA GLY A 243 -2.13 -8.18 2.91
C GLY A 243 -3.20 -8.86 3.78
N LYS A 244 -3.76 -8.14 4.77
CA LYS A 244 -4.70 -8.68 5.78
C LYS A 244 -6.10 -9.03 5.25
N THR A 245 -6.45 -8.73 4.01
CA THR A 245 -7.77 -9.03 3.45
C THR A 245 -7.66 -9.94 2.23
N LYS A 246 -8.27 -11.13 2.32
CA LYS A 246 -8.53 -11.98 1.16
C LYS A 246 -9.58 -11.29 0.29
N ALA A 247 -9.32 -11.18 -1.02
CA ALA A 247 -10.28 -10.72 -2.00
C ALA A 247 -11.63 -11.45 -1.81
N LEU A 248 -12.73 -10.70 -1.88
CA LEU A 248 -14.10 -11.21 -1.85
C LEU A 248 -14.32 -12.24 -2.96
#